data_AF-A0A1V6HGX7-F1
#
_entry.id   AF-A0A1V6HGX7-F1
#
_cell.length_a   1.000
_cell.length_b   1.000
_cell.length_c   1.000
_cell.angle_alpha   90.00
_cell.angle_beta   90.00
_cell.angle_gamma   90.00
#
_symmetry.space_group_name_H-M   'P 1'
#
loop_
_entity.id
_entity.type
_entity.pdbx_description
1 polymer ?
#
loop_
_entity_poly.entity_id
_entity_poly.type
_entity_poly.pdbx_seq_one_letter_code
_entity_poly.pdbx_strand_id
1 'polypeptide(L)'
;MAVPVEQFRTEYVFLAPNKYTYDCVSIISKVGVPVYLNGKELKQEDLTFKRIRDIMDDIAKINEEKAEDEPKLVEPTELGPQFGDYHVVGVNQEWAVWRLVIPDGVHTAHSSEPFAVISYGYDRYVSYGYPAGLNLDDLKLISDPK
;
A
#
# COMPACT_ATOMS: atom_id res chain seq x y z
N MET A 1 5.25 21.31 2.05
CA MET A 1 4.88 20.15 1.21
C MET A 1 5.92 20.04 0.12
N ALA A 2 6.74 19.00 0.14
CA ALA A 2 7.58 18.69 -1.01
C ALA A 2 6.70 17.89 -1.98
N VAL A 3 6.42 18.47 -3.15
CA VAL A 3 5.61 17.82 -4.17
C VAL A 3 6.43 16.65 -4.72
N PRO A 4 5.86 15.44 -4.85
CA PRO A 4 6.53 14.32 -5.53
C PRO A 4 6.91 14.76 -6.94
N VAL A 5 8.21 14.82 -7.23
CA VAL A 5 8.73 15.35 -8.50
C VAL A 5 8.83 14.27 -9.58
N GLU A 6 8.80 12.98 -9.19
CA GLU A 6 9.05 11.84 -10.09
C GLU A 6 8.09 10.67 -9.82
N GLN A 7 7.48 10.16 -10.89
CA GLN A 7 6.81 8.86 -10.97
C GLN A 7 7.56 8.00 -12.00
N PHE A 8 7.29 6.69 -12.04
CA PHE A 8 8.03 5.75 -12.88
C PHE A 8 9.52 5.66 -12.51
N ARG A 9 9.79 5.53 -11.20
CA ARG A 9 11.11 5.20 -10.64
C ARG A 9 11.26 3.69 -10.51
N THR A 10 12.48 3.22 -10.24
CA THR A 10 12.77 1.81 -9.91
C THR A 10 12.70 1.54 -8.41
N GLU A 11 12.64 2.59 -7.58
CA GLU A 11 12.60 2.50 -6.11
C GLU A 11 11.74 3.60 -5.49
N TYR A 12 11.04 3.26 -4.41
CA TYR A 12 10.17 4.15 -3.65
C TYR A 12 10.30 3.92 -2.15
N VAL A 13 10.20 5.02 -1.41
CA VAL A 13 9.85 5.04 0.02
C VAL A 13 8.60 5.88 0.19
N PHE A 14 7.61 5.41 0.95
CA PHE A 14 6.36 6.12 1.19
C PHE A 14 5.75 5.77 2.56
N LEU A 15 4.78 6.57 3.02
CA LEU A 15 4.20 6.50 4.36
C LEU A 15 2.68 6.23 4.32
N ALA A 16 2.24 5.12 4.89
CA ALA A 16 0.85 4.86 5.27
C ALA A 16 0.58 5.56 6.64
N PRO A 17 -0.23 6.63 6.70
CA PRO A 17 -0.44 7.39 7.93
C PRO A 17 -1.37 6.69 8.91
N ASN A 18 -0.98 6.64 10.18
CA ASN A 18 -1.67 5.91 11.24
C ASN A 18 -2.99 6.50 11.79
N LYS A 19 -3.68 7.32 11.00
CA LYS A 19 -4.92 7.99 11.40
C LYS A 19 -6.12 7.61 10.55
N TYR A 20 -5.93 6.68 9.61
CA TYR A 20 -6.99 6.21 8.73
C TYR A 20 -7.46 4.83 9.17
N THR A 21 -8.69 4.46 8.81
CA THR A 21 -9.23 3.14 9.15
C THR A 21 -8.51 2.04 8.38
N TYR A 22 -8.09 2.34 7.15
CA TYR A 22 -7.28 1.44 6.35
C TYR A 22 -6.52 2.21 5.27
N ASP A 23 -5.33 1.70 4.96
CA ASP A 23 -4.44 2.24 3.95
C ASP A 23 -4.29 1.27 2.78
N CYS A 24 -4.13 1.85 1.61
CA CYS A 24 -3.98 1.14 0.35
C CYS A 24 -2.81 1.70 -0.44
N VAL A 25 -2.29 0.85 -1.32
CA VAL A 25 -1.35 1.25 -2.36
C VAL A 25 -1.82 0.75 -3.73
N SER A 26 -1.69 1.61 -4.72
CA SER A 26 -1.74 1.24 -6.13
C SER A 26 -0.35 1.27 -6.71
N ILE A 27 0.08 0.14 -7.26
CA ILE A 27 1.36 0.01 -7.98
C ILE A 27 1.06 -0.27 -9.44
N ILE A 28 1.52 0.61 -10.32
CA ILE A 28 1.34 0.48 -11.77
C ILE A 28 2.67 0.07 -12.36
N SER A 29 2.77 -1.15 -12.86
CA SER A 29 4.00 -1.74 -13.40
C SER A 29 3.75 -2.38 -14.76
N LYS A 30 4.81 -2.66 -15.50
CA LYS A 30 4.68 -3.50 -16.69
C LYS A 30 4.27 -4.91 -16.32
N VAL A 31 3.47 -5.55 -17.18
CA VAL A 31 3.06 -6.94 -17.03
C VAL A 31 4.28 -7.86 -17.06
N GLY A 32 4.34 -8.81 -16.13
CA GLY A 32 5.40 -9.81 -16.06
C GLY A 32 6.73 -9.32 -15.48
N VAL A 33 6.86 -8.03 -15.18
CA VAL A 33 8.01 -7.49 -14.44
C VAL A 33 7.74 -7.63 -12.94
N PRO A 34 8.61 -8.34 -12.18
CA PRO A 34 8.45 -8.48 -10.74
C PRO A 34 8.48 -7.12 -10.01
N VAL A 35 7.59 -6.96 -9.05
CA VAL A 35 7.55 -5.80 -8.14
C VAL A 35 7.63 -6.32 -6.71
N TYR A 36 8.45 -5.68 -5.89
CA TYR A 36 8.63 -6.04 -4.50
C TYR A 36 8.08 -4.93 -3.61
N LEU A 37 7.33 -5.31 -2.58
CA LEU A 37 6.81 -4.42 -1.53
C LEU A 37 7.34 -4.92 -0.18
N ASN A 38 8.02 -4.05 0.56
CA ASN A 38 8.68 -4.38 1.84
C ASN A 38 9.60 -5.61 1.75
N GLY A 39 10.30 -5.75 0.62
CA GLY A 39 11.20 -6.87 0.34
C GLY A 39 10.51 -8.18 -0.10
N LYS A 40 9.18 -8.25 -0.11
CA LYS A 40 8.42 -9.40 -0.62
C LYS A 40 7.96 -9.16 -2.05
N GLU A 41 8.20 -10.13 -2.93
CA GLU A 41 7.65 -10.10 -4.30
C GLU A 41 6.12 -10.16 -4.27
N LEU A 42 5.48 -9.31 -5.06
CA LEU A 42 4.03 -9.36 -5.27
C LEU A 42 3.66 -10.46 -6.23
N LYS A 43 2.77 -11.34 -5.80
CA LYS A 43 2.26 -12.47 -6.56
C LYS A 43 0.74 -12.46 -6.56
N GLN A 44 0.13 -12.76 -7.70
CA GLN A 44 -1.33 -12.71 -7.82
C GLN A 44 -1.99 -13.78 -6.96
N GLU A 45 -1.37 -14.95 -6.86
CA GLU A 45 -1.83 -16.07 -6.02
C GLU A 45 -1.81 -15.78 -4.52
N ASP A 46 -1.04 -14.77 -4.07
CA ASP A 46 -1.01 -14.33 -2.67
C ASP A 46 -2.17 -13.39 -2.33
N LEU A 47 -2.92 -12.89 -3.33
CA LEU A 47 -3.95 -11.89 -3.14
C LEU A 47 -5.32 -12.51 -2.89
N THR A 48 -6.00 -12.00 -1.87
CA THR A 48 -7.41 -12.29 -1.65
C THR A 48 -8.25 -11.06 -1.99
N PHE A 49 -9.08 -11.16 -3.03
CA PHE A 49 -10.04 -10.11 -3.29
C PHE A 49 -11.20 -10.18 -2.30
N LYS A 50 -11.41 -9.10 -1.55
CA LYS A 50 -12.59 -8.90 -0.71
C LYS A 50 -12.93 -7.42 -0.63
N ARG A 51 -14.21 -7.07 -0.61
CA ARG A 51 -14.61 -5.66 -0.47
C ARG A 51 -14.27 -5.18 0.93
N ILE A 52 -13.86 -3.93 1.05
CA ILE A 52 -13.46 -3.37 2.35
C ILE A 52 -14.57 -3.48 3.40
N ARG A 53 -15.85 -3.30 3.02
CA ARG A 53 -16.98 -3.50 3.94
C ARG A 53 -17.01 -4.90 4.52
N ASP A 54 -16.86 -5.91 3.66
CA ASP A 54 -16.94 -7.30 4.08
C ASP A 54 -15.70 -7.68 4.93
N ILE A 55 -14.55 -7.03 4.71
CA ILE A 55 -13.35 -7.17 5.54
C ILE A 55 -13.59 -6.58 6.94
N MET A 56 -14.13 -5.36 7.00
CA MET A 56 -14.45 -4.71 8.28
C MET A 56 -15.54 -5.45 9.06
N ASP A 57 -16.51 -6.05 8.36
CA ASP A 57 -17.54 -6.89 8.98
C ASP A 57 -16.93 -8.15 9.61
N ASP A 58 -15.91 -8.76 9.00
CA ASP A 58 -15.16 -9.87 9.61
C ASP A 58 -14.42 -9.42 10.87
N ILE A 59 -13.74 -8.28 10.83
CA ILE A 59 -13.06 -7.70 12.00
C ILE A 59 -14.05 -7.48 13.13
N ALA A 60 -15.21 -6.90 12.84
CA ALA A 60 -16.24 -6.64 13.84
C ALA A 60 -16.72 -7.94 14.50
N LYS A 61 -17.02 -8.97 13.70
CA LYS A 61 -17.44 -10.30 14.21
C LYS A 61 -16.37 -10.96 15.06
N ILE A 62 -15.12 -10.97 14.60
CA ILE A 62 -14.00 -11.54 15.36
C ILE A 62 -13.84 -10.81 16.71
N ASN A 63 -13.95 -9.48 16.71
CA ASN A 63 -13.86 -8.68 17.92
C ASN A 63 -15.06 -8.83 18.87
N GLU A 64 -16.23 -9.22 18.39
CA GLU A 64 -17.40 -9.57 19.21
C GLU A 64 -17.22 -10.92 19.91
N GLU A 65 -16.50 -11.86 19.30
CA GLU A 65 -16.22 -13.19 19.85
C GLU A 65 -15.02 -13.21 20.82
N LYS A 66 -14.12 -12.23 20.73
CA LYS A 66 -12.96 -12.07 21.61
C LYS A 66 -13.36 -11.74 23.05
N ALA A 67 -12.62 -12.27 24.01
CA ALA A 67 -12.77 -11.88 25.41
C ALA A 67 -12.45 -10.39 25.62
N GLU A 68 -13.00 -9.76 26.65
CA GLU A 68 -12.87 -8.32 26.90
C GLU A 68 -11.41 -7.87 27.13
N ASP A 69 -10.57 -8.76 27.65
CA ASP A 69 -9.15 -8.55 27.91
C ASP A 69 -8.24 -8.84 26.70
N GLU A 70 -8.78 -9.43 25.63
CA GLU A 70 -8.01 -9.66 24.41
C GLU A 70 -7.88 -8.38 23.56
N PRO A 71 -6.71 -8.16 22.92
CA PRO A 71 -6.55 -7.07 21.98
C PRO A 71 -7.50 -7.25 20.80
N LYS A 72 -8.24 -6.19 20.49
CA LYS A 72 -9.11 -6.12 19.31
C LYS A 72 -8.28 -5.87 18.06
N LEU A 73 -8.69 -6.50 16.97
CA LEU A 73 -8.19 -6.20 15.64
C LEU A 73 -8.69 -4.81 15.22
N VAL A 74 -7.80 -3.99 14.70
CA VAL A 74 -8.05 -2.61 14.28
C VAL A 74 -7.82 -2.41 12.79
N GLU A 75 -6.90 -3.17 12.19
CA GLU A 75 -6.52 -3.05 10.79
C GLU A 75 -6.88 -4.31 9.98
N PRO A 76 -7.29 -4.15 8.71
CA PRO A 76 -7.48 -5.27 7.77
C PRO A 76 -6.31 -6.24 7.66
N THR A 77 -5.09 -5.75 7.80
CA THR A 77 -3.85 -6.53 7.62
C THR A 77 -3.63 -7.54 8.73
N GLU A 78 -4.27 -7.37 9.89
CA GLU A 78 -4.18 -8.29 11.02
C GLU A 78 -4.98 -9.60 10.82
N LEU A 79 -5.86 -9.65 9.82
CA LEU A 79 -6.63 -10.87 9.51
C LEU A 79 -5.78 -11.99 8.92
N GLY A 80 -4.59 -11.68 8.40
CA GLY A 80 -3.64 -12.65 7.84
C GLY A 80 -3.55 -12.64 6.30
N PRO A 81 -4.65 -12.75 5.53
CA PRO A 81 -4.59 -12.64 4.07
C PRO A 81 -4.12 -11.27 3.60
N GLN A 82 -3.32 -11.26 2.52
CA GLN A 82 -3.03 -10.02 1.80
C GLN A 82 -4.24 -9.65 0.93
N PHE A 83 -5.04 -8.70 1.41
CA PHE A 83 -6.17 -8.21 0.61
C PHE A 83 -5.69 -7.35 -0.55
N GLY A 84 -6.24 -7.62 -1.72
CA GLY A 84 -5.90 -6.88 -2.91
C GLY A 84 -6.42 -7.51 -4.20
N ASP A 85 -6.05 -6.87 -5.31
CA ASP A 85 -6.24 -7.40 -6.64
C ASP A 85 -5.11 -7.01 -7.60
N TYR A 86 -5.09 -7.69 -8.74
CA TYR A 86 -4.22 -7.41 -9.87
C TYR A 86 -5.06 -7.35 -11.13
N HIS A 87 -4.89 -6.29 -11.91
CA HIS A 87 -5.59 -6.12 -13.18
C HIS A 87 -4.63 -5.66 -14.27
N VAL A 88 -4.61 -6.37 -15.39
CA VAL A 88 -3.97 -5.91 -16.62
C VAL A 88 -4.80 -4.76 -17.20
N VAL A 89 -4.13 -3.67 -17.57
CA VAL A 89 -4.74 -2.43 -18.05
C VAL A 89 -4.02 -1.91 -19.31
N GLY A 90 -4.65 -0.92 -19.96
CA GLY A 90 -4.16 -0.32 -21.20
C GLY A 90 -4.54 -1.13 -22.44
N VAL A 91 -4.61 -0.44 -23.58
CA VAL A 91 -5.07 -1.03 -24.86
C VAL A 91 -4.19 -2.20 -25.29
N ASN A 92 -2.88 -2.10 -25.05
CA ASN A 92 -1.92 -3.13 -25.45
C ASN A 92 -1.67 -4.20 -24.37
N GLN A 93 -2.35 -4.13 -23.21
CA GLN A 93 -2.12 -5.05 -22.08
C GLN A 93 -0.67 -5.07 -21.57
N GLU A 94 0.06 -3.98 -21.76
CA GLU A 94 1.48 -3.86 -21.35
C GLU A 94 1.64 -3.49 -19.88
N TRP A 95 0.60 -2.93 -19.26
CA TRP A 95 0.62 -2.44 -17.88
C TRP A 95 -0.34 -3.23 -17.02
N ALA A 96 -0.05 -3.29 -15.73
CA ALA A 96 -0.96 -3.80 -14.73
C ALA A 96 -0.98 -2.91 -13.50
N VAL A 97 -2.08 -2.99 -12.78
CA VAL A 97 -2.28 -2.30 -11.50
C VAL A 97 -2.44 -3.36 -10.41
N TRP A 98 -1.53 -3.34 -9.46
CA TRP A 98 -1.70 -3.98 -8.16
C TRP A 98 -2.44 -3.01 -7.25
N ARG A 99 -3.48 -3.47 -6.56
CA ARG A 99 -4.15 -2.71 -5.49
C ARG A 99 -4.11 -3.55 -4.24
N LEU A 100 -3.47 -3.04 -3.20
CA LEU A 100 -3.19 -3.79 -1.98
C LEU A 100 -3.64 -2.97 -0.78
N VAL A 101 -4.22 -3.63 0.21
CA VAL A 101 -4.36 -3.08 1.56
C VAL A 101 -3.02 -3.26 2.28
N ILE A 102 -2.51 -2.22 2.91
CA ILE A 102 -1.18 -2.21 3.57
C ILE A 102 -1.33 -1.74 5.02
N PRO A 103 -0.42 -2.16 5.92
CA PRO A 103 -0.49 -1.73 7.30
C PRO A 103 0.00 -0.29 7.42
N ASP A 104 -0.22 0.33 8.57
CA ASP A 104 0.34 1.63 8.88
C ASP A 104 1.89 1.61 8.81
N GLY A 105 2.48 2.76 8.47
CA GLY A 105 3.92 3.00 8.60
C GLY A 105 4.67 3.19 7.28
N VAL A 106 5.99 3.05 7.35
CA VAL A 106 6.89 3.31 6.21
C VAL A 106 7.02 2.05 5.37
N HIS A 107 6.85 2.22 4.06
CA HIS A 107 6.98 1.15 3.08
C HIS A 107 8.05 1.45 2.05
N THR A 108 8.64 0.37 1.55
CA THR A 108 9.57 0.39 0.43
C THR A 108 8.98 -0.40 -0.73
N ALA A 109 9.15 0.09 -1.95
CA ALA A 109 8.84 -0.68 -3.14
C ALA A 109 10.00 -0.59 -4.14
N HIS A 110 10.30 -1.69 -4.83
CA HIS A 110 11.31 -1.70 -5.88
C HIS A 110 10.98 -2.66 -7.02
N SER A 111 11.58 -2.42 -8.19
CA SER A 111 11.48 -3.26 -9.38
C SER A 111 12.69 -3.02 -10.29
N SER A 112 12.97 -3.95 -11.20
CA SER A 112 14.02 -3.80 -12.21
C SER A 112 13.66 -2.81 -13.32
N GLU A 113 12.38 -2.49 -13.49
CA GLU A 113 11.91 -1.49 -14.46
C GLU A 113 11.11 -0.37 -13.79
N PRO A 114 11.03 0.81 -14.42
CA PRO A 114 10.17 1.92 -13.98
C PRO A 114 8.72 1.52 -13.70
N PHE A 115 8.22 1.89 -12.51
CA PHE A 115 6.83 1.70 -12.09
C PHE A 115 6.32 2.88 -11.27
N ALA A 116 5.02 3.05 -11.17
CA ALA A 116 4.39 4.14 -10.42
C ALA A 116 3.78 3.60 -9.11
N VAL A 117 3.74 4.45 -8.08
CA VAL A 117 3.19 4.11 -6.77
C VAL A 117 2.32 5.26 -6.28
N ILE A 118 1.08 4.95 -5.90
CA ILE A 118 0.11 5.89 -5.32
C ILE A 118 -0.34 5.33 -3.99
N SER A 119 -0.13 6.08 -2.90
CA SER A 119 -0.65 5.72 -1.57
C SER A 119 -1.92 6.51 -1.30
N TYR A 120 -2.92 5.83 -0.74
CA TYR A 120 -4.20 6.43 -0.41
C TYR A 120 -4.89 5.61 0.68
N GLY A 121 -5.74 6.25 1.47
CA GLY A 121 -6.42 5.61 2.58
C GLY A 121 -7.70 6.33 2.93
N TYR A 122 -8.53 5.68 3.73
CA TYR A 122 -9.86 6.16 4.06
C TYR A 122 -10.15 6.00 5.54
N ASP A 123 -10.90 6.95 6.05
CA ASP A 123 -11.58 6.91 7.33
C ASP A 123 -13.06 7.28 7.12
N ARG A 124 -13.89 7.22 8.17
CA ARG A 124 -15.33 7.48 8.11
C ARG A 124 -15.69 8.81 7.44
N TYR A 125 -14.85 9.84 7.58
CA TYR A 125 -15.16 11.20 7.13
C TYR A 125 -14.18 11.78 6.11
N VAL A 126 -12.99 11.19 5.98
CA VAL A 126 -11.90 11.77 5.19
C VAL A 126 -11.13 10.69 4.47
N SER A 127 -10.47 11.09 3.40
CA SER A 127 -9.51 10.27 2.68
C SER A 127 -8.24 11.08 2.41
N TYR A 128 -7.17 10.37 2.09
CA TYR A 128 -5.98 10.96 1.51
C TYR A 128 -5.60 10.22 0.24
N GLY A 129 -4.77 10.88 -0.58
CA GLY A 129 -4.14 10.25 -1.72
C GLY A 129 -2.95 11.09 -2.17
N TYR A 130 -1.81 10.46 -2.41
CA TYR A 130 -0.64 11.14 -2.96
C TYR A 130 0.20 10.18 -3.81
N PRO A 131 0.85 10.69 -4.88
CA PRO A 131 1.88 9.92 -5.57
C PRO A 131 3.07 9.73 -4.63
N ALA A 132 3.54 8.49 -4.47
CA ALA A 132 4.77 8.23 -3.73
C ALA A 132 5.99 8.81 -4.46
N GLY A 133 7.19 8.59 -3.92
CA GLY A 133 8.42 8.99 -4.61
C GLY A 133 8.83 10.41 -4.28
N LEU A 134 8.51 10.85 -3.07
CA LEU A 134 9.23 11.97 -2.48
C LEU A 134 10.70 11.57 -2.35
N ASN A 135 11.55 12.14 -3.19
CA ASN A 135 12.98 11.90 -3.14
C ASN A 135 13.54 12.51 -1.84
N LEU A 136 13.91 11.66 -0.87
CA LEU A 136 14.49 12.13 0.39
C LEU A 136 15.88 12.73 0.19
N ASP A 137 16.60 12.41 -0.89
CA ASP A 137 17.88 13.04 -1.22
C ASP A 137 17.74 14.52 -1.59
N ASP A 138 16.58 14.94 -2.10
CA ASP A 138 16.26 16.35 -2.36
C ASP A 138 15.90 17.10 -1.06
N LEU A 139 15.50 16.36 -0.03
CA LEU A 139 15.34 16.90 1.32
C LEU A 139 16.71 16.89 2.00
N LYS A 140 17.56 17.85 1.67
CA LYS A 140 18.76 18.22 2.44
C LYS A 140 18.41 18.73 3.84
N LEU A 141 17.67 17.95 4.63
CA LEU A 141 17.29 18.22 6.02
C LEU A 141 18.14 17.45 7.02
N ILE A 142 19.07 16.63 6.55
CA ILE A 142 20.14 16.07 7.38
C ILE A 142 21.46 16.39 6.68
N SER A 143 22.02 17.55 6.97
CA SER A 143 23.47 17.62 7.03
C SER A 143 23.88 16.75 8.20
N ASP A 144 24.54 15.62 7.94
CA ASP A 144 25.16 14.84 9.01
C ASP A 144 26.00 15.77 9.91
N PRO A 145 25.94 15.61 11.24
CA PRO A 145 26.91 16.29 12.10
C PRO A 145 28.30 15.78 11.72
N LYS A 146 29.20 16.73 11.44
CA LYS A 146 30.63 16.47 11.21
C LYS A 146 31.30 15.77 12.39
#